data_AF-H2ZRP2-F1
#
_entry.id   AF-H2ZRP2-F1
#
_cell.length_a   1.000
_cell.length_b   1.000
_cell.length_c   1.000
_cell.angle_alpha   90.00
_cell.angle_beta   90.00
_cell.angle_gamma   90.00
#
_symmetry.space_group_name_H-M   'P 1'
#
loop_
_entity.id
_entity.type
_entity.pdbx_description
1 polymer ?
#
loop_
_entity_poly.entity_id
_entity_poly.type
_entity_poly.pdbx_seq_one_letter_code
_entity_poly.pdbx_strand_id
1 'polypeptide(L)'
;MMCVSVLSLFCVCFTFCLLQRLSSACEDQIRVIIQESALDYRLDSQFQLHCSDEISALCSEEAAAQEQTGQVEECLKLNLLKIKSEACKKEVWNMLKVSKVDIFVDPVLHTACALDIKHHCGSLLPGRGRQMSCLMEALEDKQIRLQPECKKRLQDRIEMWSYAAKVAPAEGFNDLAVQVMTSPSKNYILSVVAMVLCMLFLVSLLTKRVTRIGGQLISGCF
;
A
#
# COMPACT_ATOMS: atom_id res chain seq x y z
N MET A 1 -28.46 10.73 24.14
CA MET A 1 -27.63 9.54 24.44
C MET A 1 -27.08 8.81 23.21
N MET A 2 -27.19 9.35 21.98
CA MET A 2 -26.65 8.72 20.76
C MET A 2 -25.28 9.27 20.31
N CYS A 3 -24.84 10.43 20.80
CA CYS A 3 -23.51 10.97 20.47
C CYS A 3 -22.36 10.19 21.13
N VAL A 4 -22.60 9.53 22.27
CA VAL A 4 -21.55 8.82 23.01
C VAL A 4 -21.17 7.50 22.30
N SER A 5 -22.12 6.86 21.60
CA SER A 5 -21.91 5.57 20.94
C SER A 5 -21.17 5.67 19.59
N VAL A 6 -21.36 6.78 18.86
CA VAL A 6 -20.63 7.04 17.61
C VAL A 6 -19.21 7.50 17.92
N LEU A 7 -19.05 8.30 18.99
CA LEU A 7 -17.74 8.71 19.50
C LEU A 7 -16.95 7.50 20.02
N SER A 8 -17.59 6.51 20.63
CA SER A 8 -16.92 5.28 21.06
C SER A 8 -16.59 4.33 19.90
N LEU A 9 -17.35 4.28 18.80
CA LEU A 9 -16.96 3.48 17.61
C LEU A 9 -15.79 4.11 16.83
N PHE A 10 -15.80 5.44 16.66
CA PHE A 10 -14.65 6.17 16.12
C PHE A 10 -13.45 6.06 17.06
N CYS A 11 -13.66 6.15 18.38
CA CYS A 11 -12.61 5.93 19.36
C CYS A 11 -12.12 4.49 19.34
N VAL A 12 -12.95 3.47 19.14
CA VAL A 12 -12.50 2.06 19.05
C VAL A 12 -11.75 1.81 17.74
N CYS A 13 -12.14 2.36 16.60
CA CYS A 13 -11.35 2.25 15.37
C CYS A 13 -10.02 3.01 15.50
N PHE A 14 -10.04 4.22 16.06
CA PHE A 14 -8.84 5.02 16.31
C PHE A 14 -7.94 4.37 17.37
N THR A 15 -8.50 3.78 18.42
CA THR A 15 -7.83 3.08 19.52
C THR A 15 -7.32 1.72 19.05
N PHE A 16 -8.06 0.96 18.24
CA PHE A 16 -7.63 -0.31 17.65
C PHE A 16 -6.52 -0.10 16.60
N CYS A 17 -6.59 0.98 15.82
CA CYS A 17 -5.51 1.41 14.93
C CYS A 17 -4.30 1.96 15.72
N LEU A 18 -4.51 2.61 16.88
CA LEU A 18 -3.45 3.00 17.83
C LEU A 18 -2.83 1.81 18.56
N LEU A 19 -3.60 0.74 18.84
CA LEU A 19 -3.16 -0.48 19.52
C LEU A 19 -2.40 -1.44 18.60
N GLN A 20 -2.49 -1.27 17.27
CA GLN A 20 -1.66 -2.00 16.30
C GLN A 20 -0.34 -1.28 15.98
N ARG A 21 0.11 -0.33 16.80
CA ARG A 21 1.49 0.11 16.72
C ARG A 21 2.40 -0.95 17.32
N LEU A 22 3.18 -1.60 16.47
CA LEU A 22 4.33 -2.37 16.90
C LEU A 22 5.20 -1.55 17.86
N SER A 23 5.75 -2.21 18.87
CA SER A 23 6.82 -1.61 19.67
C SER A 23 7.99 -1.25 18.74
N SER A 24 8.75 -0.21 19.09
CA SER A 24 9.91 0.21 18.28
C SER A 24 10.88 -0.94 18.02
N ALA A 25 11.12 -1.78 19.03
CA ALA A 25 11.96 -2.96 18.91
C ALA A 25 11.42 -3.99 17.90
N CYS A 26 10.11 -4.23 17.87
CA CYS A 26 9.49 -5.13 16.91
C CYS A 26 9.49 -4.52 15.50
N GLU A 27 9.23 -3.22 15.38
CA GLU A 27 9.28 -2.46 14.12
C GLU A 27 10.68 -2.56 13.47
N ASP A 28 11.74 -2.42 14.27
CA ASP A 28 13.12 -2.51 13.78
C ASP A 28 13.49 -3.93 13.33
N GLN A 29 13.08 -4.97 14.07
CA GLN A 29 13.32 -6.36 13.67
C GLN A 29 12.57 -6.72 12.38
N ILE A 30 11.29 -6.32 12.27
CA ILE A 30 10.52 -6.55 11.05
C ILE A 30 11.14 -5.79 9.87
N ARG A 31 11.67 -4.59 10.08
CA ARG A 31 12.35 -3.85 9.02
C ARG A 31 13.54 -4.63 8.46
N VAL A 32 14.38 -5.20 9.32
CA VAL A 32 15.53 -6.02 8.89
C VAL A 32 15.05 -7.22 8.08
N ILE A 33 14.03 -7.94 8.58
CA ILE A 33 13.44 -9.09 7.88
C ILE A 33 12.89 -8.68 6.51
N ILE A 34 12.17 -7.56 6.42
CA ILE A 34 11.63 -7.05 5.15
C ILE A 34 12.77 -6.75 4.17
N GLN A 35 13.79 -6.04 4.64
CA GLN A 35 14.94 -5.67 3.80
C GLN A 35 15.69 -6.91 3.30
N GLU A 36 15.93 -7.91 4.14
CA GLU A 36 16.56 -9.17 3.74
C GLU A 36 15.68 -9.95 2.75
N SER A 37 14.37 -9.97 2.98
CA SER A 37 13.43 -10.65 2.09
C SER A 37 13.34 -10.00 0.72
N ALA A 38 13.47 -8.67 0.62
CA ALA A 38 13.43 -7.93 -0.64
C ALA A 38 14.66 -8.19 -1.55
N LEU A 39 15.70 -8.82 -1.03
CA LEU A 39 16.89 -9.18 -1.81
C LEU A 39 16.72 -10.51 -2.57
N ASP A 40 15.82 -11.38 -2.11
CA ASP A 40 15.62 -12.72 -2.67
C ASP A 40 14.15 -12.99 -3.04
N TYR A 41 13.86 -12.77 -4.31
CA TYR A 41 12.55 -13.03 -4.94
C TYR A 41 12.09 -14.49 -4.83
N ARG A 42 12.98 -15.42 -4.45
CA ARG A 42 12.66 -16.85 -4.27
C ARG A 42 11.93 -17.14 -2.97
N LEU A 43 11.97 -16.21 -2.02
CA LEU A 43 11.24 -16.32 -0.76
C LEU A 43 9.76 -16.02 -0.92
N ASP A 44 9.36 -15.31 -1.99
CA ASP A 44 7.95 -15.05 -2.31
C ASP A 44 7.38 -16.18 -3.18
N SER A 45 6.53 -17.01 -2.57
CA SER A 45 5.91 -18.15 -3.25
C SER A 45 4.91 -17.75 -4.33
N GLN A 46 4.21 -16.62 -4.19
CA GLN A 46 3.28 -16.13 -5.21
C GLN A 46 4.05 -15.63 -6.43
N PHE A 47 5.14 -14.93 -6.19
CA PHE A 47 6.02 -14.46 -7.26
C PHE A 47 6.64 -15.61 -8.03
N GLN A 48 7.17 -16.64 -7.35
CA GLN A 48 7.68 -17.84 -8.02
C GLN A 48 6.59 -18.52 -8.86
N LEU A 49 5.40 -18.71 -8.29
CA LEU A 49 4.30 -19.40 -8.95
C LEU A 49 3.86 -18.68 -10.24
N HIS A 50 3.80 -17.36 -10.22
CA HIS A 50 3.23 -16.58 -11.32
C HIS A 50 4.25 -16.06 -12.33
N CYS A 51 5.51 -15.85 -11.93
CA CYS A 51 6.52 -15.20 -12.76
C CYS A 51 7.66 -16.10 -13.26
N SER A 52 7.73 -17.38 -12.89
CA SER A 52 8.82 -18.28 -13.30
C SER A 52 9.08 -18.29 -14.82
N ASP A 53 8.03 -18.38 -15.63
CA ASP A 53 8.14 -18.40 -17.09
C ASP A 53 8.69 -17.08 -17.63
N GLU A 54 8.20 -15.95 -17.11
CA GLU A 54 8.60 -14.62 -17.54
C GLU A 54 10.04 -14.28 -17.13
N ILE A 55 10.47 -14.76 -15.96
CA ILE A 55 11.87 -14.65 -15.53
C ILE A 55 12.78 -15.37 -16.51
N SER A 56 12.43 -16.60 -16.90
CA SER A 56 13.21 -17.37 -17.87
C SER A 56 13.23 -16.74 -19.27
N ALA A 57 12.15 -16.05 -19.65
CA ALA A 57 11.99 -15.47 -20.98
C ALA A 57 12.61 -14.06 -21.13
N LEU A 58 12.55 -13.24 -20.08
CA LEU A 58 12.90 -11.82 -20.11
C LEU A 58 14.15 -11.47 -19.29
N CYS A 59 14.42 -12.23 -18.22
CA CYS A 59 15.41 -11.89 -17.18
C CYS A 59 16.34 -13.07 -16.85
N SER A 60 16.69 -13.87 -17.87
CA SER A 60 17.50 -15.08 -17.70
C SER A 60 18.95 -14.78 -17.34
N GLU A 61 19.49 -13.64 -17.77
CA GLU A 61 20.84 -13.19 -17.44
C GLU A 61 20.95 -12.83 -15.95
N GLU A 62 20.00 -12.04 -15.44
CA GLU A 62 19.93 -11.65 -14.03
C GLU A 62 19.65 -12.86 -13.13
N ALA A 63 18.83 -13.81 -13.60
CA ALA A 63 18.59 -15.06 -12.88
C ALA A 63 19.83 -15.97 -12.85
N ALA A 64 20.65 -15.96 -13.92
CA ALA A 64 21.88 -16.74 -14.01
C ALA A 64 23.01 -16.18 -13.15
N ALA A 65 23.03 -14.86 -12.92
CA ALA A 65 23.99 -14.23 -12.02
C ALA A 65 23.88 -14.74 -10.57
N GLN A 66 22.73 -15.34 -10.18
CA GLN A 66 22.46 -15.87 -8.83
C GLN A 66 22.73 -14.84 -7.70
N GLU A 67 22.60 -13.56 -8.01
CA GLU A 67 22.86 -12.49 -7.05
C GLU A 67 21.60 -12.18 -6.23
N GLN A 68 21.73 -12.22 -4.90
CA GLN A 68 20.70 -11.77 -3.94
C GLN A 68 20.69 -10.24 -3.84
N THR A 69 20.45 -9.57 -4.98
CA THR A 69 20.50 -8.10 -5.09
C THR A 69 19.19 -7.49 -5.58
N GLY A 70 18.14 -8.30 -5.76
CA GLY A 70 16.86 -7.85 -6.32
C GLY A 70 16.90 -7.54 -7.83
N GLN A 71 17.95 -7.97 -8.55
CA GLN A 71 18.10 -7.69 -9.99
C GLN A 71 17.02 -8.32 -10.86
N VAL A 72 16.56 -9.53 -10.53
CA VAL A 72 15.46 -10.19 -11.26
C VAL A 72 14.16 -9.37 -11.15
N GLU A 73 13.84 -8.88 -9.96
CA GLU A 73 12.68 -7.99 -9.78
C GLU A 73 12.85 -6.69 -10.54
N GLU A 74 14.06 -6.12 -10.54
CA GLU A 74 14.35 -4.90 -11.32
C GLU A 74 14.15 -5.11 -12.82
N CYS A 75 14.66 -6.22 -13.37
CA CYS A 75 14.47 -6.57 -14.76
C CYS A 75 12.97 -6.71 -15.13
N LEU A 76 12.17 -7.35 -14.27
CA LEU A 76 10.72 -7.46 -14.51
C LEU A 76 10.01 -6.11 -14.41
N LYS A 77 10.39 -5.23 -13.46
CA LYS A 77 9.85 -3.86 -13.38
C LYS A 77 10.12 -3.08 -14.67
N LEU A 78 11.31 -3.20 -15.23
CA LEU A 78 11.69 -2.54 -16.50
C LEU A 78 11.00 -3.14 -17.73
N ASN A 79 10.72 -4.45 -17.72
CA ASN A 79 10.05 -5.16 -18.81
C ASN A 79 8.55 -5.37 -18.57
N LEU A 80 7.93 -4.61 -17.66
CA LEU A 80 6.55 -4.80 -17.21
C LEU A 80 5.50 -4.79 -18.35
N LEU A 81 5.75 -4.02 -19.40
CA LEU A 81 4.88 -3.96 -20.58
C LEU A 81 5.06 -5.16 -21.54
N LYS A 82 6.18 -5.90 -21.42
CA LYS A 82 6.49 -7.09 -22.23
C LYS A 82 6.04 -8.40 -21.57
N ILE A 83 5.74 -8.37 -20.27
CA ILE A 83 5.19 -9.50 -19.53
C ILE A 83 3.84 -9.89 -20.15
N LYS A 84 3.69 -11.16 -20.53
CA LYS A 84 2.49 -11.71 -21.16
C LYS A 84 1.51 -12.26 -20.12
N SER A 85 2.02 -12.83 -19.04
CA SER A 85 1.21 -13.35 -17.94
C SER A 85 0.61 -12.22 -17.12
N GLU A 86 -0.71 -12.05 -17.18
CA GLU A 86 -1.42 -11.06 -16.36
C GLU A 86 -1.29 -11.33 -14.85
N ALA A 87 -1.14 -12.60 -14.46
CA ALA A 87 -0.86 -12.98 -13.07
C ALA A 87 0.51 -12.47 -12.62
N CYS A 88 1.56 -12.69 -13.43
CA CYS A 88 2.89 -12.15 -13.12
C CYS A 88 2.88 -10.62 -13.10
N LYS A 89 2.20 -10.01 -14.07
CA LYS A 89 2.06 -8.57 -14.18
C LYS A 89 1.41 -7.99 -12.91
N LYS A 90 0.38 -8.64 -12.37
CA LYS A 90 -0.26 -8.26 -11.09
C LYS A 90 0.74 -8.30 -9.93
N GLU A 91 1.58 -9.34 -9.84
CA GLU A 91 2.60 -9.42 -8.79
C GLU A 91 3.65 -8.32 -8.91
N VAL A 92 4.14 -8.03 -10.13
CA VAL A 92 5.08 -6.92 -10.34
C VAL A 92 4.43 -5.56 -10.02
N TRP A 93 3.14 -5.37 -10.32
CA TRP A 93 2.39 -4.18 -9.89
C TRP A 93 2.28 -4.08 -8.36
N ASN A 94 2.04 -5.20 -7.68
CA ASN A 94 2.01 -5.25 -6.22
C ASN A 94 3.37 -4.84 -5.64
N MET A 95 4.46 -5.36 -6.20
CA MET A 95 5.82 -4.97 -5.82
C MET A 95 6.04 -3.46 -6.00
N LEU A 96 5.65 -2.89 -7.15
CA LEU A 96 5.74 -1.45 -7.38
C LEU A 96 4.90 -0.66 -6.35
N LYS A 97 3.69 -1.11 -6.03
CA LYS A 97 2.82 -0.46 -5.04
C LYS A 97 3.46 -0.46 -3.65
N VAL A 98 4.01 -1.59 -3.21
CA VAL A 98 4.65 -1.72 -1.89
C VAL A 98 5.97 -0.94 -1.84
N SER A 99 6.76 -0.94 -2.93
CA SER A 99 8.03 -0.20 -3.02
C SER A 99 7.90 1.31 -2.80
N LYS A 100 6.71 1.88 -3.05
CA LYS A 100 6.42 3.30 -2.79
C LYS A 100 6.38 3.64 -1.30
N VAL A 101 6.08 2.65 -0.44
CA VAL A 101 5.83 2.89 0.99
C VAL A 101 7.12 3.22 1.73
N ASP A 102 8.21 2.53 1.41
CA ASP A 102 9.50 2.76 2.05
C ASP A 102 10.65 2.37 1.12
N ILE A 103 11.77 3.09 1.24
CA ILE A 103 12.95 2.92 0.39
C ILE A 103 13.61 1.55 0.60
N PHE A 104 13.51 0.98 1.82
CA PHE A 104 14.10 -0.33 2.13
C PHE A 104 13.41 -1.52 1.45
N VAL A 105 12.21 -1.33 0.91
CA VAL A 105 11.48 -2.35 0.14
C VAL A 105 12.04 -2.46 -1.29
N ASP A 106 12.82 -1.48 -1.76
CA ASP A 106 13.46 -1.52 -3.07
C ASP A 106 14.99 -1.42 -2.90
N PRO A 107 15.69 -2.56 -2.75
CA PRO A 107 17.13 -2.55 -2.46
C PRO A 107 17.97 -1.91 -3.56
N VAL A 108 17.52 -1.99 -4.82
CA VAL A 108 18.18 -1.36 -5.97
C VAL A 108 18.08 0.16 -5.87
N LEU A 109 16.88 0.69 -5.61
CA LEU A 109 16.67 2.12 -5.42
C LEU A 109 17.37 2.64 -4.14
N HIS A 110 17.30 1.89 -3.04
CA HIS A 110 18.00 2.21 -1.80
C HIS A 110 19.51 2.32 -2.02
N THR A 111 20.11 1.37 -2.75
CA THR A 111 21.54 1.39 -3.07
C THR A 111 21.90 2.58 -3.94
N ALA A 112 21.11 2.87 -4.98
CA ALA A 112 21.32 4.02 -5.85
C ALA A 112 21.25 5.36 -5.08
N CYS A 113 20.39 5.45 -4.06
CA CYS A 113 20.16 6.65 -3.26
C CYS A 113 20.90 6.69 -1.92
N ALA A 114 21.73 5.70 -1.60
CA ALA A 114 22.34 5.57 -0.27
C ALA A 114 23.15 6.80 0.16
N LEU A 115 23.88 7.43 -0.78
CA LEU A 115 24.63 8.65 -0.52
C LEU A 115 23.70 9.84 -0.32
N ASP A 116 22.68 10.01 -1.14
CA ASP A 116 21.72 11.11 -0.99
C ASP A 116 20.92 11.01 0.31
N ILE A 117 20.53 9.80 0.71
CA ILE A 117 19.89 9.55 2.00
C ILE A 117 20.81 10.02 3.13
N LYS A 118 22.10 9.67 3.09
CA LYS A 118 23.05 10.08 4.12
C LYS A 118 23.23 11.59 4.20
N HIS A 119 23.31 12.29 3.07
CA HIS A 119 23.59 13.73 3.03
C HIS A 119 22.36 14.60 3.25
N HIS A 120 21.20 14.21 2.71
CA HIS A 120 19.99 15.04 2.72
C HIS A 120 18.93 14.54 3.70
N CYS A 121 18.83 13.24 3.92
CA CYS A 121 17.79 12.62 4.75
C CYS A 121 18.34 11.93 6.01
N GLY A 122 19.61 12.13 6.35
CA GLY A 122 20.32 11.35 7.37
C GLY A 122 19.86 11.62 8.80
N SER A 123 19.19 12.76 9.03
CA SER A 123 18.56 13.10 10.32
C SER A 123 17.26 12.31 10.56
N LEU A 124 16.69 11.70 9.52
CA LEU A 124 15.45 10.93 9.60
C LEU A 124 15.76 9.49 9.94
N LEU A 125 15.10 9.01 10.99
CA LEU A 125 15.12 7.59 11.35
C LEU A 125 14.51 6.75 10.20
N PRO A 126 15.10 5.58 9.90
CA PRO A 126 14.55 4.66 8.91
C PRO A 126 13.13 4.20 9.27
N GLY A 127 12.42 3.67 8.27
CA GLY A 127 11.05 3.22 8.43
C GLY A 127 9.98 4.31 8.26
N ARG A 128 8.73 3.85 8.13
CA ARG A 128 7.52 4.66 7.96
C ARG A 128 7.53 5.57 6.73
N GLY A 129 8.34 5.24 5.72
CA GLY A 129 8.45 5.99 4.49
C GLY A 129 9.12 7.35 4.63
N ARG A 130 9.67 7.72 5.80
CA ARG A 130 10.23 9.06 6.05
C ARG A 130 11.34 9.42 5.07
N GLN A 131 12.27 8.49 4.86
CA GLN A 131 13.38 8.68 3.93
C GLN A 131 12.90 8.70 2.47
N MET A 132 11.89 7.89 2.11
CA MET A 132 11.26 7.93 0.80
C MET A 132 10.61 9.30 0.53
N SER A 133 9.82 9.81 1.48
CA SER A 133 9.20 11.14 1.36
C SER A 133 10.22 12.26 1.24
N CYS A 134 11.30 12.20 2.02
CA CYS A 134 12.40 13.16 1.93
C CYS A 134 13.07 13.14 0.55
N LEU A 135 13.33 11.96 -0.02
CA LEU A 135 13.90 11.84 -1.37
C LEU A 135 12.97 12.40 -2.45
N MET A 136 11.66 12.15 -2.35
CA MET A 136 10.67 12.72 -3.27
C MET A 136 10.64 14.25 -3.20
N GLU A 137 10.68 14.82 -1.99
CA GLU A 137 10.72 16.27 -1.79
C GLU A 137 12.05 16.87 -2.31
N ALA A 138 13.17 16.21 -2.04
CA ALA A 138 14.49 16.60 -2.52
C ALA A 138 14.61 16.55 -4.06
N LEU A 139 13.83 15.70 -4.73
CA LEU A 139 13.78 15.65 -6.19
C LEU A 139 13.03 16.84 -6.79
N GLU A 140 12.01 17.35 -6.10
CA GLU A 140 11.21 18.51 -6.50
C GLU A 140 11.91 19.84 -6.17
N ASP A 141 12.74 19.86 -5.13
CA ASP A 141 13.52 21.04 -4.74
C ASP A 141 14.63 21.34 -5.75
N LYS A 142 14.66 22.57 -6.27
CA LYS A 142 15.69 23.06 -7.19
C LYS A 142 17.04 23.33 -6.52
N GLN A 143 17.05 23.49 -5.19
CA GLN A 143 18.26 23.75 -4.40
C GLN A 143 19.04 22.48 -4.09
N ILE A 144 18.35 21.33 -4.03
CA ILE A 144 18.97 20.05 -3.72
C ILE A 144 19.38 19.36 -5.03
N ARG A 145 20.62 18.87 -5.07
CA ARG A 145 21.14 18.14 -6.23
C ARG A 145 21.46 16.71 -5.83
N LEU A 146 20.49 15.83 -6.06
CA LEU A 146 20.67 14.39 -5.92
C LEU A 146 21.72 13.86 -6.89
N GLN A 147 22.33 12.72 -6.54
CA GLN A 147 23.22 12.00 -7.44
C GLN A 147 22.48 11.60 -8.73
N PRO A 148 23.18 11.57 -9.89
CA PRO A 148 22.54 11.30 -11.17
C PRO A 148 21.86 9.93 -11.22
N GLU A 149 22.45 8.91 -10.58
CA GLU A 149 21.87 7.56 -10.54
C GLU A 149 20.61 7.52 -9.66
N CYS A 150 20.67 8.06 -8.43
CA CYS A 150 19.50 8.16 -7.56
C CYS A 150 18.37 8.95 -8.24
N LYS A 151 18.69 10.12 -8.80
CA LYS A 151 17.73 10.97 -9.50
C LYS A 151 17.02 10.22 -10.62
N LYS A 152 17.78 9.55 -11.48
CA LYS A 152 17.23 8.77 -12.60
C LYS A 152 16.30 7.66 -12.10
N ARG A 153 16.80 6.79 -11.21
CA ARG A 153 16.03 5.65 -10.68
C ARG A 153 14.77 6.11 -9.94
N LEU A 154 14.88 7.18 -9.13
CA LEU A 154 13.74 7.72 -8.40
C LEU A 154 12.68 8.30 -9.34
N GLN A 155 13.09 8.99 -10.41
CA GLN A 155 12.19 9.46 -11.47
C GLN A 155 11.49 8.29 -12.17
N ASP A 156 12.24 7.26 -12.58
CA ASP A 156 11.68 6.06 -13.21
C ASP A 156 10.62 5.40 -12.31
N ARG A 157 10.87 5.35 -11.00
CA ARG A 157 9.93 4.82 -10.00
C ARG A 157 8.68 5.67 -9.85
N ILE A 158 8.81 6.99 -9.81
CA ILE A 158 7.67 7.91 -9.76
C ILE A 158 6.77 7.73 -11.00
N GLU A 159 7.37 7.61 -12.18
CA GLU A 159 6.65 7.35 -13.42
C GLU A 159 5.92 6.00 -13.36
N MET A 160 6.61 4.93 -12.98
CA MET A 160 6.02 3.60 -12.83
C MET A 160 4.86 3.58 -11.82
N TRP A 161 5.01 4.23 -10.66
CA TRP A 161 3.92 4.33 -9.68
C TRP A 161 2.73 5.14 -10.22
N SER A 162 2.99 6.21 -10.98
CA SER A 162 1.94 7.01 -11.60
C SER A 162 1.15 6.20 -12.64
N TYR A 163 1.84 5.32 -13.37
CA TYR A 163 1.21 4.42 -14.32
C TYR A 163 0.46 3.31 -13.58
N ALA A 164 1.07 2.67 -12.57
CA ALA A 164 0.45 1.66 -11.71
C ALA A 164 -0.88 2.17 -11.13
N ALA A 165 -0.91 3.40 -10.62
CA ALA A 165 -2.11 4.02 -10.07
C ALA A 165 -3.23 4.23 -11.11
N LYS A 166 -2.88 4.38 -12.40
CA LYS A 166 -3.84 4.53 -13.51
C LYS A 166 -4.36 3.17 -13.99
N VAL A 167 -3.50 2.16 -14.08
CA VAL A 167 -3.84 0.84 -14.65
C VAL A 167 -4.34 -0.18 -13.63
N ALA A 168 -3.94 -0.03 -12.38
CA ALA A 168 -4.45 -0.76 -11.23
C ALA A 168 -5.19 0.22 -10.31
N PRO A 169 -6.29 0.84 -10.78
CA PRO A 169 -7.13 1.65 -9.89
C PRO A 169 -7.58 0.76 -8.74
N ALA A 170 -7.66 1.33 -7.52
CA ALA A 170 -8.08 0.63 -6.31
C ALA A 170 -9.26 -0.28 -6.62
N GLU A 171 -8.97 -1.58 -6.65
CA GLU A 171 -9.83 -2.52 -7.33
C GLU A 171 -11.18 -2.58 -6.59
N GLY A 172 -12.27 -2.66 -7.36
CA GLY A 172 -13.59 -2.17 -6.94
C GLY A 172 -14.16 -2.87 -5.70
N PHE A 173 -15.43 -2.64 -5.38
CA PHE A 173 -16.06 -3.30 -4.23
C PHE A 173 -15.87 -4.84 -4.20
N ASN A 174 -15.65 -5.48 -5.37
CA ASN A 174 -15.32 -6.90 -5.47
C ASN A 174 -13.98 -7.27 -4.84
N ASP A 175 -12.90 -6.53 -5.03
CA ASP A 175 -11.60 -6.92 -4.47
C ASP A 175 -11.48 -6.58 -3.00
N LEU A 176 -12.14 -5.50 -2.56
CA LEU A 176 -12.37 -5.27 -1.14
C LEU A 176 -13.18 -6.42 -0.53
N ALA A 177 -14.23 -6.89 -1.21
CA ALA A 177 -15.01 -8.04 -0.75
C ALA A 177 -14.16 -9.31 -0.69
N VAL A 178 -13.34 -9.60 -1.71
CA VAL A 178 -12.41 -10.74 -1.70
C VAL A 178 -11.45 -10.62 -0.52
N GLN A 179 -10.78 -9.48 -0.32
CA GLN A 179 -9.85 -9.26 0.79
C GLN A 179 -10.51 -9.44 2.17
N VAL A 180 -11.71 -8.88 2.35
CA VAL A 180 -12.50 -9.03 3.58
C VAL A 180 -12.91 -10.48 3.81
N MET A 181 -13.30 -11.21 2.76
CA MET A 181 -13.76 -12.59 2.84
C MET A 181 -12.61 -13.59 2.99
N THR A 182 -11.41 -13.27 2.51
CA THR A 182 -10.18 -14.06 2.70
C THR A 182 -9.49 -13.78 4.04
N SER A 183 -9.84 -12.69 4.73
CA SER A 183 -9.27 -12.36 6.04
C SER A 183 -9.64 -13.39 7.11
N PRO A 184 -8.73 -13.75 8.04
CA PRO A 184 -9.03 -14.64 9.16
C PRO A 184 -10.16 -14.09 10.06
N SER A 185 -10.39 -12.77 10.04
CA SER A 185 -11.42 -12.09 10.83
C SER A 185 -12.71 -11.80 10.06
N LYS A 186 -12.95 -12.46 8.91
CA LYS A 186 -14.11 -12.19 8.03
C LYS A 186 -15.46 -12.12 8.75
N ASN A 187 -15.72 -13.02 9.71
CA ASN A 187 -16.99 -13.06 10.45
C ASN A 187 -17.21 -11.79 11.29
N TYR A 188 -16.14 -11.27 11.90
CA TYR A 188 -16.20 -10.02 12.66
C TYR A 188 -16.46 -8.84 11.73
N ILE A 189 -15.73 -8.75 10.61
CA ILE A 189 -15.88 -7.66 9.65
C ILE A 189 -17.31 -7.66 9.07
N LEU A 190 -17.83 -8.82 8.66
CA LEU A 190 -19.20 -8.97 8.16
C LEU A 190 -20.25 -8.56 9.21
N SER A 191 -20.05 -8.96 10.47
CA SER A 191 -20.94 -8.59 11.57
C SER A 191 -20.97 -7.07 11.77
N VAL A 192 -19.81 -6.41 11.75
CA VAL A 192 -19.71 -4.95 11.86
C VAL A 192 -20.40 -4.26 10.70
N VAL A 193 -20.18 -4.71 9.46
CA VAL A 193 -20.83 -4.14 8.26
C VAL A 193 -22.35 -4.30 8.35
N ALA A 194 -22.85 -5.47 8.71
CA ALA A 194 -24.28 -5.72 8.87
C ALA A 194 -24.90 -4.82 9.95
N MET A 195 -24.22 -4.66 11.09
CA MET A 195 -24.65 -3.75 12.17
C MET A 195 -24.74 -2.29 11.71
N VAL A 196 -23.75 -1.81 10.94
CA VAL A 196 -23.76 -0.45 10.38
C VAL A 196 -24.94 -0.26 9.41
N LEU A 197 -25.17 -1.21 8.50
CA LEU A 197 -26.29 -1.16 7.55
C LEU A 197 -27.65 -1.17 8.27
N CYS A 198 -27.81 -2.00 9.29
CA CYS A 198 -29.01 -2.04 10.13
C CYS A 198 -29.24 -0.69 10.84
N MET A 199 -28.19 -0.08 11.40
CA MET A 199 -28.30 1.22 12.05
C MET A 199 -28.70 2.33 11.07
N LEU A 200 -28.11 2.35 9.88
CA LEU A 200 -28.47 3.30 8.82
C LEU A 200 -29.93 3.11 8.36
N PHE A 201 -30.39 1.87 8.25
CA PHE A 201 -31.78 1.55 7.93
C PHE A 201 -32.74 2.01 9.03
N LEU A 202 -32.43 1.74 10.30
CA LEU A 202 -33.24 2.19 11.44
C LEU A 202 -33.31 3.72 11.52
N VAL A 203 -32.18 4.42 11.35
CA VAL A 203 -32.16 5.89 11.31
C VAL A 203 -33.02 6.41 10.15
N SER A 204 -32.93 5.79 8.97
CA SER A 204 -33.75 6.16 7.80
C SER A 204 -35.25 5.95 8.02
N LEU A 205 -35.63 4.90 8.76
CA LEU A 205 -37.03 4.66 9.14
C LEU A 205 -37.51 5.69 10.18
N LEU A 206 -36.67 6.04 11.15
CA LEU A 206 -36.98 7.00 12.18
C LEU A 206 -37.11 8.42 11.60
N THR A 207 -36.20 8.84 10.72
CA THR A 207 -36.28 10.15 10.05
C THR A 207 -37.49 10.24 9.13
N LYS A 208 -37.80 9.19 8.36
CA LYS A 208 -39.01 9.13 7.51
C LYS A 208 -40.30 9.18 8.33
N ARG A 209 -40.33 8.54 9.51
CA ARG A 209 -41.46 8.57 10.43
C ARG A 209 -41.63 9.95 11.09
N VAL A 210 -40.53 10.63 11.42
CA VAL A 210 -40.54 11.99 11.98
C VAL A 210 -41.00 13.03 10.94
N THR A 211 -40.55 12.94 9.68
CA THR A 211 -41.06 13.82 8.60
C THR A 211 -42.54 13.59 8.28
N ARG A 212 -43.05 12.35 8.43
CA ARG A 212 -44.48 12.06 8.22
C ARG A 212 -45.36 12.64 9.35
N ILE A 213 -44.88 12.62 10.60
CA ILE A 213 -45.61 13.21 11.75
C ILE A 213 -45.50 14.73 11.75
N GLY A 214 -44.35 15.31 11.35
CA GLY A 214 -44.17 16.76 11.19
C GLY A 214 -44.97 17.36 10.02
N GLY A 215 -45.17 16.60 8.93
CA GLY A 215 -45.98 17.03 7.79
C GLY A 215 -47.48 17.12 8.08
N GLN A 216 -48.00 16.37 9.06
CA GLN A 216 -49.39 16.50 9.53
C GLN A 216 -49.62 17.69 10.46
N LEU A 217 -48.58 18.25 11.08
CA LEU A 217 -48.68 19.47 11.89
C LEU A 217 -48.62 20.76 11.06
N ILE A 218 -48.05 20.74 9.86
CA ILE A 218 -48.01 21.93 8.96
C ILE A 218 -49.25 22.01 8.07
N SER A 219 -49.86 20.89 7.69
CA SER A 219 -51.13 20.90 6.94
C SER A 219 -52.39 21.17 7.79
N GLY A 220 -52.23 21.38 9.10
CA GLY A 220 -53.29 21.83 10.02
C GLY A 220 -53.11 23.27 10.51
N CYS A 221 -52.15 24.01 9.94
CA CYS A 221 -51.89 25.42 10.28
C CYS A 221 -51.92 26.34 9.04
N PHE A 222 -52.64 25.94 7.99
CA PHE A 222 -53.08 26.80 6.89
C PHE A 222 -54.54 26.50 6.57
#